data_AF-A0A2V8PB47-F1
#
_entry.id   AF-A0A2V8PB47-F1
#
_cell.length_a   1.000
_cell.length_b   1.000
_cell.length_c   1.000
_cell.angle_alpha   90.00
_cell.angle_beta   90.00
_cell.angle_gamma   90.00
#
_symmetry.space_group_name_H-M   'P 1'
#
loop_
_entity.id
_entity.type
_entity.pdbx_description
1 polymer ?
#
loop_
_entity_poly.entity_id
_entity_poly.type
_entity_poly.pdbx_seq_one_letter_code
_entity_poly.pdbx_strand_id
1 'polypeptide(L)' 'MFWNECSRTDRKTVPPTINYENRDPDCDLDYVPNPSRVMPVTYALSNGFGFGGTNAALVFKRFEE' A
#
# COMPACT_ATOMS: atom_id res chain seq x y z
N MET A 1 8.23 0.81 4.99
CA MET A 1 7.75 2.14 5.42
C MET A 1 6.41 1.95 6.09
N PHE A 2 6.28 2.52 7.28
CA PHE A 2 5.27 2.33 8.32
C PHE A 2 3.83 2.03 7.86
N TRP A 3 3.41 0.77 8.00
CA TRP A 3 2.00 0.36 8.05
C TRP A 3 1.40 0.57 9.46
N ASN A 4 1.61 1.75 10.04
CA ASN A 4 0.95 2.15 11.29
C ASN A 4 -0.48 2.69 11.07
N GLU A 5 -1.08 2.42 9.91
CA GLU A 5 -2.46 2.82 9.59
C GLU A 5 -3.28 1.66 9.02
N CYS A 6 -3.16 0.48 9.62
CA CYS A 6 -4.24 -0.53 9.58
C CYS A 6 -5.53 -0.01 10.28
N SER A 7 -5.59 1.24 10.70
CA SER A 7 -6.59 1.75 11.64
C SER A 7 -6.89 3.24 11.43
N ARG A 8 -7.83 3.56 10.54
CA ARG A 8 -8.92 4.50 10.85
C ARG A 8 -9.96 4.44 9.75
N THR A 9 -11.11 3.88 10.12
CA THR A 9 -12.38 3.80 9.38
C THR A 9 -12.94 5.15 8.91
N ASP A 10 -12.23 6.26 9.15
CA ASP A 10 -12.69 7.62 8.92
C ASP A 10 -12.48 8.13 7.49
N ARG A 11 -11.41 7.73 6.76
CA ARG A 11 -11.07 8.42 5.48
C ARG A 11 -10.94 7.57 4.22
N LYS A 12 -10.97 6.23 4.30
CA LYS A 12 -10.91 5.32 3.12
C LYS A 12 -9.87 5.79 2.07
N THR A 13 -8.69 6.22 2.52
CA THR A 13 -7.66 6.83 1.66
C THR A 13 -6.45 5.93 1.58
N VAL A 14 -5.87 5.80 0.39
CA VAL A 14 -4.61 5.11 0.15
C VAL A 14 -3.48 6.16 0.25
N PRO A 15 -2.44 5.89 1.06
CA PRO A 15 -1.31 6.80 1.18
C PRO A 15 -0.55 6.87 -0.15
N PRO A 16 0.07 8.01 -0.47
CA PRO A 16 0.82 8.15 -1.70
C PRO A 16 2.23 7.59 -1.58
N THR A 17 2.78 7.18 -2.73
CA THR A 17 4.22 7.02 -2.88
C THR A 17 4.81 8.40 -3.16
N ILE A 18 5.37 9.01 -2.11
CA ILE A 18 6.02 10.33 -2.19
C ILE A 18 7.33 10.26 -2.99
N ASN A 19 7.75 11.39 -3.56
CA ASN A 19 8.99 11.54 -4.35
C ASN A 19 9.04 10.71 -5.64
N TYR A 20 7.87 10.32 -6.18
CA TYR A 20 7.79 9.59 -7.44
C TYR A 20 7.69 10.60 -8.61
N GLU A 21 8.84 11.08 -9.07
CA GLU A 21 8.96 12.09 -10.15
C GLU A 21 9.36 11.48 -11.50
N ASN A 22 10.33 10.57 -11.50
CA ASN A 22 10.85 9.92 -12.69
C ASN A 22 10.28 8.52 -12.81
N ARG A 23 9.40 8.31 -13.80
CA ARG A 23 8.83 6.99 -14.08
C ARG A 23 9.88 6.08 -14.70
N ASP A 24 10.01 4.89 -14.13
CA ASP A 24 10.82 3.82 -14.70
C ASP A 24 9.96 3.03 -15.72
N PRO A 25 10.45 2.80 -16.95
CA PRO A 25 9.71 2.03 -17.97
C PRO A 25 9.41 0.58 -17.55
N ASP A 26 10.20 -0.02 -16.66
CA ASP A 26 9.97 -1.38 -16.14
C ASP A 26 8.94 -1.41 -14.99
N CYS A 27 8.60 -0.25 -14.43
CA CYS A 27 7.64 -0.09 -13.34
C CYS A 27 6.34 0.54 -13.84
N ASP A 28 5.46 -0.26 -14.44
CA ASP A 28 4.23 0.19 -15.11
C ASP A 28 2.95 0.13 -14.24
N LEU A 29 3.07 -0.34 -12.98
CA LEU A 29 1.95 -0.45 -12.05
C LEU A 29 1.49 0.92 -11.48
N ASP A 30 0.29 0.94 -10.90
CA ASP A 30 -0.23 2.12 -10.20
C ASP A 30 0.31 2.22 -8.77
N TYR A 31 1.36 3.02 -8.61
CA TYR A 31 2.02 3.26 -7.33
C TYR A 31 1.39 4.38 -6.48
N VAL A 32 0.27 4.99 -6.91
CA VAL A 32 -0.34 6.15 -6.24
C VAL A 32 0.69 7.28 -6.02
N PRO A 33 1.29 7.83 -7.09
CA PRO A 33 2.34 8.84 -6.93
C PRO A 33 1.75 10.15 -6.41
N ASN A 34 2.41 10.78 -5.44
CA ASN A 34 2.14 12.14 -4.93
C ASN A 34 0.83 12.38 -4.14
N PRO A 35 -0.35 12.76 -4.71
CA PRO A 35 -1.54 12.93 -3.87
C PRO A 35 -2.09 11.60 -3.37
N SER A 36 -2.54 11.58 -2.12
CA SER A 36 -3.33 10.48 -1.59
C SER A 36 -4.64 10.34 -2.37
N ARG A 37 -5.13 9.11 -2.50
CA ARG A 37 -6.34 8.81 -3.27
C ARG A 37 -7.38 8.15 -2.39
N VAL A 38 -8.61 8.67 -2.38
CA VAL A 38 -9.75 8.01 -1.72
C VAL A 38 -10.14 6.79 -2.53
N MET A 39 -10.05 5.60 -1.93
CA MET A 39 -10.41 4.34 -2.56
C MET A 39 -10.99 3.40 -1.48
N PRO A 40 -12.20 2.87 -1.68
CA PRO A 40 -12.77 1.88 -0.76
C PRO A 40 -11.99 0.56 -0.88
N VAL A 41 -11.07 0.30 0.06
CA VAL A 41 -10.29 -0.95 0.10
C VAL A 41 -11.02 -1.99 0.94
N THR A 42 -11.30 -3.17 0.37
CA THR A 42 -11.90 -4.32 1.09
C THR A 42 -10.84 -5.34 1.50
N TYR A 43 -9.83 -5.55 0.67
CA TYR A 43 -8.70 -6.43 0.92
C TYR A 43 -7.40 -5.66 0.70
N ALA A 44 -6.42 -5.88 1.56
CA ALA A 44 -5.08 -5.31 1.44
C ALA A 44 -4.02 -6.41 1.56
N LEU A 45 -3.01 -6.36 0.69
CA LEU A 45 -1.84 -7.23 0.76
C LEU A 45 -0.65 -6.41 1.25
N SER A 46 0.06 -6.92 2.24
CA SER A 46 1.34 -6.39 2.71
C SER A 46 2.43 -7.39 2.40
N ASN A 47 3.33 -7.04 1.47
CA ASN A 47 4.50 -7.84 1.14
C ASN A 47 5.74 -7.29 1.88
N GLY A 48 6.61 -8.19 2.28
CA GLY A 48 7.89 -7.88 2.90
C GLY A 48 8.98 -8.78 2.32
N PHE A 49 10.00 -8.15 1.76
CA PHE A 49 11.18 -8.84 1.23
C PHE A 49 12.37 -8.44 2.08
N GLY A 50 12.83 -9.36 2.92
CA GLY A 50 13.97 -9.19 3.81
C GLY A 50 15.27 -9.66 3.16
N PHE A 51 16.38 -9.09 3.61
CA PHE A 51 17.71 -9.54 3.22
C PHE A 51 17.92 -11.02 3.57
N GLY A 52 18.67 -11.74 2.74
CA GLY A 52 18.87 -13.19 2.88
C GLY A 52 17.79 -14.05 2.23
N GLY A 53 16.90 -13.45 1.41
CA GLY A 53 15.90 -14.20 0.64
C GLY A 53 14.62 -14.53 1.40
N THR A 54 14.41 -13.91 2.56
CA THR A 54 13.19 -14.12 3.35
C THR A 54 12.05 -13.27 2.81
N ASN A 55 11.05 -13.92 2.22
CA ASN A 55 9.86 -13.28 1.68
C ASN A 55 8.64 -13.63 2.53
N ALA A 56 7.89 -12.62 2.96
CA ALA A 56 6.65 -12.80 3.71
C ALA A 56 5.53 -11.95 3.11
N ALA A 57 4.31 -12.46 3.17
CA ALA A 57 3.12 -11.78 2.69
C ALA A 57 1.97 -11.97 3.67
N LEU A 58 1.25 -10.90 3.98
CA LEU A 58 0.07 -10.89 4.85
C LEU A 58 -1.11 -10.28 4.11
N VAL A 59 -2.27 -10.93 4.20
CA VAL A 59 -3.52 -10.43 3.62
C VAL A 59 -4.47 -10.01 4.74
N PHE A 60 -4.99 -8.79 4.64
CA PHE A 60 -5.98 -8.24 5.56
C PHE A 60 -7.30 -8.06 4.82
N LYS A 61 -8.41 -8.40 5.49
CA LYS A 61 -9.76 -8.07 5.03
C LYS A 61 -10.35 -7.02 5.98
N ARG A 62 -11.12 -6.09 5.44
CA ARG A 62 -12.02 -5.24 6.23
C ARG A 62 -12.89 -6.13 7.12
N PHE A 63 -12.89 -5.83 8.42
CA PHE A 63 -13.76 -6.53 9.36
C PHE A 63 -15.23 -6.19 9.05
N GLU A 64 -16.05 -7.24 8.99
CA GLU A 64 -17.50 -7.20 8.81
C GLU A 64 -18.06 -8.09 9.93
N GLU A 65 -19.01 -7.56 10.71
CA GLU A 65 -19.65 -8.26 11.84
C GLU A 65 -20.63 -9.34 11.38
#